data_AF-A0A849FZS9-F1
#
_entry.id   AF-A0A849FZS9-F1
#
_cell.length_a   1.000
_cell.length_b   1.000
_cell.length_c   1.000
_cell.angle_alpha   90.00
_cell.angle_beta   90.00
_cell.angle_gamma   90.00
#
_symmetry.space_group_name_H-M   'P 1'
#
loop_
_entity.id
_entity.type
_entity.pdbx_description
1 polymer ?
#
loop_
_entity_poly.entity_id
_entity_poly.type
_entity_poly.pdbx_seq_one_letter_code
_entity_poly.pdbx_strand_id
1 'polypeptide(L)'
;MKILTIILIILGVLFAVSQVWAQSQVKDIEQYPYKVTKKFQDFEIRHYEEANFIYATMDAQTYEQSSGKGFNILAGYIFGGNDTGQKIAMTSPVVMDMDERITMKFLIPAQY
;
A
#
# COMPACT_ATOMS: atom_id res chain seq x y z
N MET A 1 -15.82 -2.27 42.72
CA MET A 1 -16.57 -2.60 41.49
C MET A 1 -16.78 -1.39 40.58
N LYS A 2 -17.34 -0.25 41.06
CA LYS A 2 -17.58 0.96 40.24
C LYS A 2 -16.34 1.52 39.52
N ILE A 3 -15.19 1.56 40.20
CA ILE A 3 -13.91 2.02 39.60
C ILE A 3 -13.48 1.13 38.44
N LEU A 4 -13.62 -0.20 38.60
CA LEU A 4 -13.30 -1.17 37.55
C LEU A 4 -14.20 -0.98 36.31
N THR A 5 -15.50 -0.71 36.54
CA THR A 5 -16.47 -0.42 35.48
C THR A 5 -16.11 0.87 34.72
N ILE A 6 -15.69 1.92 35.44
CA ILE A 6 -15.27 3.20 34.82
C ILE A 6 -14.02 2.99 33.96
N ILE A 7 -13.02 2.23 34.44
CA ILE A 7 -11.80 1.93 33.69
C ILE A 7 -12.13 1.16 32.40
N LEU A 8 -13.01 0.15 32.49
CA LEU A 8 -13.45 -0.63 31.33
C LEU A 8 -14.16 0.24 30.28
N ILE A 9 -15.01 1.17 30.72
CA ILE A 9 -15.68 2.11 29.81
C ILE A 9 -14.66 3.03 29.12
N ILE A 10 -13.70 3.58 29.86
CA ILE A 10 -12.66 4.45 29.30
C ILE A 10 -11.82 3.69 28.27
N LEU A 11 -11.40 2.46 28.57
CA LEU A 11 -10.66 1.61 27.64
C LEU A 11 -11.48 1.28 26.38
N GLY A 12 -12.78 0.99 26.54
CA GLY A 12 -13.68 0.75 25.40
C GLY A 12 -13.82 1.97 24.50
N VAL A 13 -13.94 3.18 25.08
CA VAL A 13 -14.00 4.43 24.33
C VAL A 13 -12.67 4.72 23.62
N LEU A 14 -11.54 4.56 24.29
CA LEU A 14 -10.21 4.73 23.69
C LEU A 14 -10.00 3.77 22.52
N PHE A 15 -10.42 2.52 22.67
CA PHE A 15 -10.36 1.54 21.59
C PHE A 15 -11.24 1.95 20.40
N ALA A 16 -12.48 2.37 20.64
CA ALA A 16 -13.38 2.82 19.59
C ALA A 16 -12.82 4.03 18.81
N VAL A 17 -12.26 5.02 19.53
CA VAL A 17 -11.61 6.19 18.92
C VAL A 17 -10.41 5.76 18.06
N SER A 18 -9.57 4.84 18.56
CA SER A 18 -8.43 4.29 17.82
C SER A 18 -8.86 3.57 16.54
N GLN A 19 -9.94 2.78 16.58
CA GLN A 19 -10.45 2.08 15.39
C GLN A 19 -11.00 3.05 14.34
N VAL A 20 -11.73 4.09 14.74
CA VAL A 20 -12.24 5.11 13.81
C VAL A 20 -11.10 5.86 13.13
N TRP A 21 -10.05 6.21 13.89
CA TRP A 21 -8.86 6.86 13.34
C TRP A 21 -8.10 5.95 12.36
N ALA A 22 -7.94 4.66 12.68
CA ALA A 22 -7.28 3.72 11.78
C ALA A 22 -8.03 3.56 10.44
N GLN A 23 -9.37 3.57 10.45
CA GLN A 23 -10.19 3.49 9.24
C GLN A 23 -10.08 4.74 8.35
N SER A 24 -9.81 5.93 8.90
CA SER A 24 -9.67 7.13 8.05
C SER A 24 -8.40 7.09 7.21
N GLN A 25 -7.30 6.52 7.74
CA GLN A 25 -6.01 6.46 7.06
C GLN A 25 -6.03 5.62 5.77
N VAL A 26 -6.98 4.69 5.62
CA VAL A 26 -7.10 3.82 4.43
C VAL A 26 -7.81 4.52 3.28
N LYS A 27 -8.67 5.52 3.56
CA LYS A 27 -9.47 6.21 2.54
C LYS A 27 -8.63 7.08 1.60
N ASP A 28 -7.48 7.53 2.07
CA ASP A 28 -6.63 8.47 1.35
C ASP A 28 -5.56 7.78 0.47
N ILE A 29 -5.59 6.45 0.34
CA ILE A 29 -4.67 5.72 -0.52
C ILE A 29 -5.20 5.78 -1.96
N GLU A 30 -4.49 6.52 -2.81
CA GLU A 30 -4.78 6.59 -4.24
C GLU A 30 -4.66 5.20 -4.88
N GLN A 31 -5.65 4.84 -5.69
CA GLN A 31 -5.72 3.56 -6.38
C GLN A 31 -5.37 3.73 -7.85
N TYR A 32 -4.66 2.76 -8.43
CA TYR A 32 -4.39 2.73 -9.87
C TYR A 32 -5.71 2.73 -10.66
N PRO A 33 -6.06 3.79 -11.41
CA PRO A 33 -7.29 3.81 -12.20
C PRO A 33 -7.37 2.66 -13.19
N TYR A 34 -8.50 1.97 -13.19
CA TYR A 34 -8.84 0.95 -14.18
C TYR A 34 -10.31 0.96 -14.53
N LYS A 35 -10.61 0.45 -15.72
CA LYS A 35 -11.97 0.18 -16.20
C LYS A 35 -12.15 -1.32 -16.35
N VAL A 36 -13.21 -1.87 -15.74
CA VAL A 36 -13.58 -3.27 -15.94
C VAL A 36 -14.22 -3.40 -17.33
N THR A 37 -13.57 -4.11 -18.23
CA THR A 37 -14.06 -4.32 -19.61
C THR A 37 -15.01 -5.50 -19.69
N LYS A 38 -14.78 -6.54 -18.89
CA LYS A 38 -15.67 -7.72 -18.76
C LYS A 38 -15.62 -8.26 -17.34
N LYS A 39 -16.75 -8.75 -16.85
CA LYS A 39 -16.88 -9.38 -15.54
C LYS A 39 -17.43 -10.79 -15.67
N PHE A 40 -16.79 -11.74 -15.00
CA PHE A 40 -17.19 -13.13 -14.91
C PHE A 40 -17.48 -13.47 -13.44
N GLN A 41 -17.90 -14.71 -13.17
CA GLN A 41 -18.22 -15.15 -11.81
C GLN A 41 -16.99 -15.13 -10.89
N ASP A 42 -15.83 -15.60 -11.38
CA ASP A 42 -14.63 -15.80 -10.56
C ASP A 42 -13.51 -14.79 -10.84
N PHE A 43 -13.62 -14.01 -11.92
CA PHE A 43 -12.59 -13.05 -12.31
C PHE A 43 -13.17 -11.88 -13.12
N GLU A 44 -12.36 -10.85 -13.31
CA GLU A 44 -12.70 -9.72 -14.17
C GLU A 44 -11.50 -9.31 -15.02
N ILE A 45 -11.80 -8.71 -16.17
CA ILE A 45 -10.79 -8.16 -17.09
C ILE A 45 -10.76 -6.66 -16.87
N ARG A 46 -9.58 -6.15 -16.49
CA ARG A 46 -9.35 -4.73 -16.23
C ARG A 46 -8.47 -4.15 -17.32
N HIS A 47 -8.83 -2.96 -17.78
CA HIS A 47 -7.98 -2.11 -18.59
C HIS A 47 -7.45 -0.98 -17.71
N TYR A 48 -6.13 -0.93 -17.54
CA TYR A 48 -5.44 0.11 -16.79
C TYR A 48 -4.98 1.21 -17.74
N GLU A 49 -5.06 2.46 -17.29
CA GLU A 49 -4.56 3.61 -18.05
C GLU A 49 -3.04 3.73 -17.89
N GLU A 50 -2.36 4.48 -18.76
CA GLU A 50 -0.92 4.72 -18.62
C GLU A 50 -0.62 5.46 -17.32
N ALA A 51 0.37 4.98 -16.57
CA ALA A 51 0.78 5.60 -15.33
C ALA A 51 2.29 5.43 -15.08
N ASN A 52 2.83 6.33 -14.27
CA ASN A 52 4.23 6.29 -13.88
C ASN A 52 4.43 5.39 -12.66
N PHE A 53 5.52 4.63 -12.69
CA PHE A 53 5.89 3.72 -11.62
C PHE A 53 7.33 3.97 -11.17
N ILE A 54 7.55 3.92 -9.86
CA ILE A 54 8.89 3.73 -9.30
C ILE A 54 9.08 2.24 -9.10
N TYR A 55 10.22 1.70 -9.54
CA TYR A 55 10.46 0.27 -9.49
C TYR A 55 11.85 -0.08 -8.97
N ALA A 56 11.91 -1.22 -8.29
CA ALA A 56 13.15 -1.82 -7.80
C ALA A 56 13.27 -3.23 -8.38
N THR A 57 14.36 -3.47 -9.10
CA THR A 57 14.66 -4.77 -9.70
C THR A 57 15.72 -5.49 -8.87
N MET A 58 15.50 -6.75 -8.55
CA MET A 58 16.40 -7.59 -7.78
C MET A 58 16.64 -8.93 -8.48
N ASP A 59 17.71 -9.61 -8.11
CA ASP A 59 17.96 -10.97 -8.57
C ASP A 59 16.82 -11.90 -8.14
N ALA A 60 16.50 -12.87 -8.99
CA ALA A 60 15.45 -13.84 -8.71
C ALA A 60 15.77 -14.63 -7.42
N GLN A 61 14.91 -14.48 -6.43
CA GLN A 61 14.90 -15.25 -5.18
C GLN A 61 13.47 -15.76 -4.95
N THR A 62 13.20 -16.37 -3.79
CA THR A 62 11.82 -16.75 -3.46
C THR A 62 10.95 -15.50 -3.29
N TYR A 63 9.65 -15.62 -3.58
CA TYR A 63 8.68 -14.53 -3.38
C TYR A 63 8.77 -13.91 -1.97
N GLU A 64 8.91 -14.75 -0.95
CA GLU A 64 8.98 -14.32 0.44
C GLU A 64 10.21 -13.45 0.73
N GLN A 65 11.37 -13.81 0.18
CA GLN A 65 12.60 -13.03 0.33
C GLN A 65 12.55 -11.73 -0.47
N SER A 66 12.03 -11.80 -1.70
CA SER A 66 11.99 -10.66 -2.62
C SER A 66 10.91 -9.63 -2.28
N SER A 67 9.77 -10.05 -1.73
CA SER A 67 8.68 -9.15 -1.33
C SER A 67 9.12 -8.18 -0.24
N GLY A 68 9.66 -8.68 0.87
CA GLY A 68 10.13 -7.83 1.96
C GLY A 68 11.28 -6.92 1.53
N LYS A 69 12.27 -7.45 0.80
CA LYS A 69 13.42 -6.68 0.33
C LYS A 69 13.02 -5.59 -0.67
N GLY A 70 12.21 -5.92 -1.67
CA GLY A 70 11.72 -4.96 -2.68
C GLY A 70 10.89 -3.86 -2.06
N PHE A 71 9.99 -4.24 -1.15
CA PHE A 71 9.17 -3.28 -0.45
C PHE A 71 10.02 -2.32 0.37
N ASN A 72 11.01 -2.82 1.12
CA ASN A 72 11.89 -1.97 1.92
C ASN A 72 12.70 -0.97 1.08
N ILE A 73 13.17 -1.37 -0.11
CA ILE A 73 13.89 -0.47 -1.02
C ILE A 73 12.97 0.69 -1.45
N LEU A 74 11.77 0.37 -1.93
CA LEU A 74 10.82 1.37 -2.42
C LEU A 74 10.24 2.21 -1.28
N ALA A 75 9.94 1.60 -0.12
CA ALA A 75 9.52 2.28 1.09
C ALA A 75 10.57 3.31 1.53
N GLY A 76 11.85 2.93 1.55
CA GLY A 76 12.94 3.85 1.85
C GLY A 76 12.93 5.08 0.95
N TYR A 77 12.74 4.88 -0.37
CA TYR A 77 12.68 5.97 -1.33
C TYR A 77 11.46 6.88 -1.11
N ILE A 78 10.24 6.33 -1.01
CA ILE A 78 9.01 7.13 -0.88
C ILE A 78 8.89 7.83 0.48
N PHE A 79 9.53 7.33 1.53
CA PHE A 79 9.54 7.98 2.85
C PHE A 79 10.65 9.02 3.04
N GLY A 80 11.33 9.42 1.97
CA GLY A 80 12.30 10.52 1.97
C GLY A 80 13.76 10.07 1.86
N GLY A 81 14.03 8.81 1.55
CA GLY A 81 15.38 8.30 1.21
C GLY A 81 15.79 8.58 -0.24
N ASN A 82 15.27 9.63 -0.85
CA ASN A 82 15.63 10.12 -2.19
C ASN A 82 16.46 11.42 -2.09
N ASP A 83 17.08 11.83 -3.19
CA ASP A 83 18.04 12.96 -3.22
C ASP A 83 17.45 14.30 -2.75
N THR A 84 16.13 14.45 -2.83
CA THR A 84 15.41 15.67 -2.42
C THR A 84 14.83 15.59 -1.01
N GLY A 85 14.89 14.42 -0.34
CA GLY A 85 14.23 14.17 0.93
C GLY A 85 12.70 14.20 0.85
N GLN A 86 12.12 14.14 -0.36
CA GLN A 86 10.69 14.31 -0.58
C GLN A 86 9.90 13.08 -0.15
N LYS A 87 8.78 13.28 0.53
CA LYS A 87 7.86 12.20 0.91
C LYS A 87 6.79 12.03 -0.16
N ILE A 88 6.74 10.85 -0.75
CA ILE A 88 5.74 10.44 -1.75
C ILE A 88 4.67 9.61 -1.05
N ALA A 89 3.40 9.93 -1.28
CA ALA A 89 2.29 9.20 -0.67
C ALA A 89 2.26 7.74 -1.16
N MET A 90 1.86 6.81 -0.29
CA MET A 90 1.65 5.42 -0.67
C MET A 90 0.42 5.29 -1.58
N THR A 91 0.51 4.38 -2.54
CA THR A 91 -0.55 4.04 -3.49
C THR A 91 -0.86 2.55 -3.46
N SER A 92 -1.98 2.16 -4.05
CA SER A 92 -2.41 0.76 -4.15
C SER A 92 -2.82 0.39 -5.58
N PRO A 93 -2.57 -0.84 -6.06
CA PRO A 93 -1.80 -1.90 -5.42
C PRO A 93 -0.29 -1.71 -5.59
N VAL A 94 0.49 -2.43 -4.77
CA VAL A 94 1.92 -2.68 -5.07
C VAL A 94 2.00 -3.90 -5.98
N VAL A 95 2.65 -3.74 -7.14
CA VAL A 95 2.74 -4.79 -8.15
C VAL A 95 4.12 -5.43 -8.10
N MET A 96 4.19 -6.74 -8.25
CA MET A 96 5.45 -7.46 -8.39
C MET A 96 5.39 -8.32 -9.66
N ASP A 97 6.36 -8.10 -10.54
CA ASP A 97 6.59 -8.91 -11.71
C ASP A 97 7.71 -9.91 -11.40
N MET A 98 7.47 -11.18 -11.71
CA MET A 98 8.37 -12.30 -11.40
C MET A 98 8.79 -13.00 -12.69
N ASP A 99 9.63 -12.33 -13.47
CA ASP A 99 10.22 -12.87 -14.71
C ASP A 99 11.65 -13.39 -14.43
N GLU A 100 12.62 -13.14 -15.31
CA GLU A 100 14.04 -13.46 -15.10
C GLU A 100 14.63 -12.74 -13.88
N ARG A 101 14.09 -11.56 -13.56
CA ARG A 101 14.38 -10.76 -12.38
C ARG A 101 13.06 -10.41 -11.71
N ILE A 102 13.12 -10.16 -10.40
CA ILE A 102 11.93 -9.73 -9.65
C ILE A 102 11.90 -8.21 -9.63
N THR A 103 10.81 -7.63 -10.14
CA THR A 103 10.62 -6.18 -10.18
C THR A 103 9.39 -5.80 -9.38
N MET A 104 9.60 -5.06 -8.29
CA MET A 104 8.51 -4.46 -7.53
C MET A 104 8.23 -3.05 -8.04
N LYS A 105 6.96 -2.65 -8.12
CA LYS A 105 6.49 -1.38 -8.66
C LYS A 105 5.51 -0.71 -7.70
N PHE A 106 5.72 0.58 -7.46
CA PHE A 106 4.78 1.48 -6.80
C PHE A 106 4.27 2.51 -7.80
N LEU A 107 2.96 2.70 -7.85
CA LEU A 107 2.34 3.75 -8.64
C LEU A 107 2.73 5.12 -8.05
N ILE A 108 3.14 6.05 -8.90
CA ILE A 108 3.34 7.44 -8.48
C ILE A 108 1.96 8.12 -8.38
N PRO A 109 1.63 8.77 -7.24
CA PRO A 109 0.38 9.53 -7.10
C PRO A 109 0.25 10.60 -8.19
N ALA A 110 -0.96 10.87 -8.69
CA ALA A 110 -1.20 11.78 -9.82
C ALA A 110 -0.78 13.24 -9.59
N GLN A 111 -0.49 13.63 -8.34
CA GLN A 111 -0.06 14.99 -7.98
C GLN A 111 1.40 15.32 -8.35
N TYR A 112 2.16 14.36 -8.89
CA TYR A 112 3.56 14.46 -9.28
C TYR A 112 3.73 14.45 -10.81
#